data_AF-A0A944WPH9-F1
#
_entry.id   AF-A0A944WPH9-F1
#
_cell.length_a   1.000
_cell.length_b   1.000
_cell.length_c   1.000
_cell.angle_alpha   90.00
_cell.angle_beta   90.00
_cell.angle_gamma   90.00
#
_symmetry.space_group_name_H-M   'P 1'
#
loop_
_entity.id
_entity.type
_entity.pdbx_description
1 polymer ?
#
loop_
_entity_poly.entity_id
_entity_poly.type
_entity_poly.pdbx_seq_one_letter_code
_entity_poly.pdbx_strand_id
1 'polypeptide(L)'
;MQAKLFVQAEEAIWGGDKKAEGILKDTITGETTNIEKKGIDVITVRNFARLGITSNNNWVVPAGPEERRFFVLDVSDTHIQDKTYFMALYDQMENGGYEALLHYLENYDYSDIDLRAIPYTSALLEQKIYSLGPVAKFWYEALERGTIGPDEYSWPDFVVKDDLRDSYCESAGKAGQGYKGWQTEFGKALNQFCPGIQSKR
;
A
#
# COMPACT_ATOMS: atom_id res chain seq x y z
N MET A 1 9.65 -15.00 14.03
CA MET A 1 8.59 -15.95 13.61
C MET A 1 9.26 -17.24 13.14
N GLN A 2 9.29 -18.30 13.95
CA GLN A 2 9.98 -19.55 13.55
C GLN A 2 9.00 -20.53 12.89
N ALA A 3 9.38 -21.08 11.73
CA ALA A 3 8.71 -22.19 11.07
C ALA A 3 7.19 -21.99 10.89
N LYS A 4 6.79 -20.80 10.42
CA LYS A 4 5.39 -20.50 10.10
C LYS A 4 5.21 -20.44 8.58
N LEU A 5 4.11 -21.01 8.10
CA LEU A 5 3.68 -20.90 6.71
C LEU A 5 2.74 -19.71 6.52
N PHE A 6 1.90 -19.42 7.52
CA PHE A 6 1.01 -18.27 7.54
C PHE A 6 1.18 -17.47 8.83
N VAL A 7 1.20 -16.16 8.70
CA VAL A 7 1.31 -15.19 9.79
C VAL A 7 0.18 -14.20 9.63
N GLN A 8 -0.66 -14.08 10.64
CA GLN A 8 -1.72 -13.08 10.69
C GLN A 8 -1.26 -11.90 11.55
N ALA A 9 -1.31 -10.70 10.98
CA ALA A 9 -1.14 -9.44 11.70
C ALA A 9 -2.50 -8.77 11.85
N GLU A 10 -2.97 -8.68 13.09
CA GLU A 10 -4.23 -8.01 13.44
C GLU A 10 -3.95 -6.56 13.80
N GLU A 11 -4.88 -5.67 13.42
CA GLU A 11 -4.82 -4.23 13.69
C GLU A 11 -3.52 -3.57 13.20
N ALA A 12 -2.95 -4.06 12.09
CA ALA A 12 -1.73 -3.47 11.57
C ALA A 12 -1.95 -2.01 11.19
N ILE A 13 -1.05 -1.15 11.64
CA ILE A 13 -1.07 0.29 11.36
C ILE A 13 0.17 0.63 10.57
N TRP A 14 0.01 1.33 9.45
CA TRP A 14 1.14 1.92 8.74
C TRP A 14 1.31 3.39 9.09
N GLY A 15 2.42 3.74 9.72
CA GLY A 15 2.73 5.11 10.14
C GLY A 15 3.68 5.88 9.22
N GLY A 16 4.00 5.35 8.04
CA GLY A 16 4.95 5.99 7.11
C GLY A 16 6.43 5.82 7.44
N ASP A 17 6.79 4.91 8.35
CA ASP A 17 8.18 4.60 8.68
C ASP A 17 8.86 3.79 7.56
N LYS A 18 9.75 4.45 6.81
CA LYS A 18 10.54 3.82 5.73
C LYS A 18 11.43 2.66 6.21
N LYS A 19 11.88 2.68 7.46
CA LYS A 19 12.70 1.57 8.00
C LYS A 19 11.83 0.34 8.21
N ALA A 20 10.64 0.52 8.78
CA ALA A 20 9.64 -0.54 8.88
C ALA A 20 9.26 -1.05 7.48
N GLU A 21 9.22 -0.17 6.46
CA GLU A 21 8.84 -0.53 5.08
C GLU A 21 9.78 -1.58 4.50
N GLY A 22 11.08 -1.33 4.64
CA GLY A 22 12.12 -2.25 4.20
C GLY A 22 12.01 -3.61 4.89
N ILE A 23 11.79 -3.61 6.22
CA ILE A 23 11.67 -4.85 7.01
C ILE A 23 10.43 -5.65 6.60
N LEU A 24 9.29 -4.98 6.41
CA LEU A 24 8.05 -5.64 5.99
C LEU A 24 8.21 -6.26 4.59
N LYS A 25 8.80 -5.51 3.66
CA LYS A 25 9.06 -5.99 2.30
C LYS A 25 10.01 -7.18 2.31
N ASP A 26 11.09 -7.11 3.09
CA ASP A 26 12.03 -8.21 3.25
C ASP A 26 11.39 -9.45 3.89
N THR A 27 10.49 -9.26 4.87
CA THR A 27 9.73 -10.36 5.48
C THR A 27 8.87 -11.11 4.45
N ILE A 28 8.35 -10.41 3.44
CA ILE A 28 7.51 -11.00 2.38
C ILE A 28 8.36 -11.66 1.29
N THR A 29 9.45 -11.03 0.86
CA THR A 29 10.22 -11.47 -0.32
C THR A 29 11.52 -12.21 0.00
N GLY A 30 12.04 -12.08 1.21
CA GLY A 30 13.32 -12.65 1.61
C GLY A 30 13.28 -14.17 1.62
N GLU A 31 14.32 -14.82 1.09
CA GLU A 31 14.44 -16.28 1.05
C GLU A 31 14.75 -16.89 2.42
N THR A 32 15.38 -16.10 3.30
CA THR A 32 15.74 -16.47 4.66
C THR A 32 15.33 -15.37 5.63
N THR A 33 15.14 -15.74 6.89
CA THR A 33 14.88 -14.81 8.00
C THR A 33 15.80 -15.14 9.16
N ASN A 34 16.29 -14.10 9.83
CA ASN A 34 16.99 -14.24 11.09
C ASN A 34 15.98 -14.36 12.23
N ILE A 35 16.28 -15.24 13.18
CA ILE A 35 15.47 -15.47 14.36
C ILE A 35 16.37 -15.26 15.57
N GLU A 36 16.07 -14.21 16.31
CA GLU A 36 16.71 -13.90 17.58
C GLU A 36 15.80 -14.39 18.72
N LYS A 37 16.21 -15.46 19.41
CA LYS A 37 15.53 -15.94 20.61
C LYS A 37 16.20 -15.35 21.83
N LYS A 38 15.41 -14.95 22.83
CA LYS A 38 15.95 -14.37 24.06
C LYS A 38 16.95 -15.33 24.73
N GLY A 39 18.19 -14.88 24.89
CA GLY A 39 19.26 -15.65 25.52
C GLY A 39 19.85 -16.75 24.65
N ILE A 40 19.62 -16.73 23.33
CA ILE A 40 20.18 -17.67 22.36
C ILE A 40 20.73 -16.85 21.18
N ASP A 41 21.82 -17.32 20.58
CA ASP A 41 22.38 -16.70 19.38
C ASP A 41 21.38 -16.69 18.20
N VAL A 42 21.54 -15.70 17.33
CA VAL A 42 20.70 -15.55 16.15
C VAL A 42 20.89 -16.76 15.22
N ILE A 43 19.78 -17.36 14.81
CA ILE A 43 19.76 -18.43 13.81
C ILE A 43 19.12 -17.94 12.52
N THR A 44 19.71 -18.30 11.38
CA THR A 44 19.14 -18.02 10.06
C THR A 44 18.40 -19.25 9.55
N VAL A 45 17.15 -19.07 9.11
CA VAL A 45 16.31 -20.15 8.57
C VAL A 45 15.68 -19.75 7.25
N ARG A 46 15.23 -20.73 6.46
CA ARG A 46 14.44 -20.45 5.24
C ARG A 46 13.10 -19.81 5.61
N ASN A 47 12.71 -18.82 4.82
CA ASN A 47 11.44 -18.13 4.97
C ASN A 47 10.38 -18.75 4.05
N PHE A 48 9.30 -19.24 4.66
CA PHE A 48 8.12 -19.75 3.96
C PHE A 48 6.85 -19.02 4.38
N ALA A 49 6.99 -17.90 5.11
CA ALA A 49 5.84 -17.19 5.63
C ALA A 49 5.03 -16.53 4.51
N ARG A 50 3.71 -16.51 4.70
CA ARG A 50 2.73 -15.72 3.97
C ARG A 50 2.04 -14.83 4.98
N LEU A 51 1.90 -13.56 4.66
CA LEU A 51 1.37 -12.56 5.57
C LEU A 51 -0.10 -12.29 5.23
N GLY A 52 -0.99 -12.50 6.20
CA GLY A 52 -2.35 -11.99 6.20
C GLY A 52 -2.41 -10.78 7.12
N ILE A 53 -2.98 -9.67 6.63
CA ILE A 53 -3.12 -8.45 7.42
C ILE A 53 -4.59 -8.09 7.48
N THR A 54 -5.08 -7.79 8.68
CA THR A 54 -6.42 -7.25 8.91
C THR A 54 -6.29 -5.95 9.68
N SER A 55 -7.05 -4.92 9.30
CA SER A 55 -6.98 -3.61 9.93
C SER A 55 -8.26 -2.82 9.65
N ASN A 56 -8.62 -1.97 10.61
CA ASN A 56 -9.69 -0.98 10.45
C ASN A 56 -9.14 0.40 10.06
N ASN A 57 -7.83 0.52 9.81
CA ASN A 57 -7.21 1.78 9.39
C ASN A 57 -7.27 1.97 7.88
N ASN A 58 -7.33 3.22 7.45
CA ASN A 58 -7.33 3.55 6.02
C ASN A 58 -5.97 3.30 5.34
N TRP A 59 -4.86 3.34 6.09
CA TRP A 59 -3.51 3.06 5.58
C TRP A 59 -2.89 1.88 6.34
N VAL A 60 -2.83 0.74 5.66
CA VAL A 60 -2.48 -0.57 6.24
C VAL A 60 -1.14 -1.07 5.70
N VAL A 61 -0.85 -0.81 4.43
CA VAL A 61 0.37 -1.27 3.77
C VAL A 61 1.05 -0.16 2.95
N PRO A 62 2.40 -0.14 2.89
CA PRO A 62 3.14 0.79 2.07
C PRO A 62 3.17 0.33 0.61
N ALA A 63 2.10 0.63 -0.13
CA ALA A 63 1.98 0.29 -1.54
C ALA A 63 2.60 1.37 -2.42
N GLY A 64 3.81 1.15 -2.94
CA GLY A 64 4.40 2.03 -3.95
C GLY A 64 3.66 1.97 -5.30
N PRO A 65 4.01 2.84 -6.27
CA PRO A 65 3.41 2.84 -7.62
C PRO A 65 3.48 1.46 -8.29
N GLU A 66 4.64 0.80 -8.19
CA GLU A 66 4.93 -0.53 -8.75
C GLU A 66 4.65 -1.67 -7.75
N GLU A 67 3.76 -1.45 -6.76
CA GLU A 67 3.47 -2.48 -5.77
C GLU A 67 2.80 -3.71 -6.42
N ARG A 68 3.36 -4.88 -6.10
CA ARG A 68 3.01 -6.19 -6.66
C ARG A 68 3.02 -7.32 -5.62
N ARG A 69 3.13 -7.00 -4.32
CA ARG A 69 3.22 -7.96 -3.21
C ARG A 69 1.97 -8.00 -2.34
N PHE A 70 1.15 -6.95 -2.37
CA PHE A 70 -0.04 -6.83 -1.55
C PHE A 70 -1.29 -6.97 -2.39
N PHE A 71 -2.10 -7.97 -2.06
CA PHE A 71 -3.49 -8.05 -2.46
C PHE A 71 -4.33 -7.43 -1.34
N VAL A 72 -5.08 -6.37 -1.66
CA VAL A 72 -5.85 -5.60 -0.69
C VAL A 72 -7.32 -5.64 -1.10
N LEU A 73 -8.19 -5.92 -0.14
CA LEU A 73 -9.64 -5.96 -0.32
C LEU A 73 -10.31 -5.21 0.81
N ASP A 74 -11.37 -4.47 0.48
CA ASP A 74 -12.32 -3.97 1.45
C ASP A 74 -13.40 -5.02 1.67
N VAL A 75 -13.61 -5.37 2.93
CA VAL A 75 -14.65 -6.30 3.33
C VAL A 75 -15.94 -5.52 3.57
N SER A 76 -17.05 -6.01 3.02
CA SER A 76 -18.35 -5.36 3.15
C SER A 76 -18.81 -5.25 4.62
N ASP A 77 -19.50 -4.17 4.93
CA ASP A 77 -20.13 -3.91 6.22
C ASP A 77 -21.49 -4.62 6.40
N THR A 78 -21.97 -5.33 5.37
CA THR A 78 -23.32 -5.93 5.32
C THR A 78 -23.68 -6.80 6.52
N HIS A 79 -22.73 -7.57 7.05
CA HIS A 79 -22.95 -8.47 8.18
C HIS A 79 -22.35 -7.96 9.50
N ILE A 80 -22.04 -6.65 9.62
CA ILE A 80 -21.55 -6.10 10.88
C ILE A 80 -22.58 -6.36 11.98
N GLN A 81 -22.12 -6.94 13.09
CA GLN A 81 -22.94 -7.33 14.24
C GLN A 81 -24.09 -8.32 13.95
N ASP A 82 -24.07 -8.99 12.78
CA ASP A 82 -25.04 -10.01 12.43
C ASP A 82 -24.70 -11.36 13.10
N LYS A 83 -25.19 -11.53 14.34
CA LYS A 83 -24.95 -12.75 15.12
C LYS A 83 -25.51 -13.99 14.43
N THR A 84 -26.65 -13.89 13.76
CA THR A 84 -27.28 -15.06 13.13
C THR A 84 -26.42 -15.59 12.00
N TYR A 85 -25.92 -14.70 11.15
CA TYR A 85 -25.00 -15.05 10.08
C TYR A 85 -23.71 -15.69 10.61
N PHE A 86 -23.05 -15.05 11.59
CA PHE A 86 -21.79 -15.57 12.12
C PHE A 86 -21.96 -16.88 12.90
N MET A 87 -23.05 -17.06 13.65
CA MET A 87 -23.33 -18.34 14.31
C MET A 87 -23.49 -19.47 13.30
N ALA A 88 -24.24 -19.25 12.21
CA ALA A 88 -24.37 -20.26 11.16
C ALA A 88 -23.03 -20.61 10.50
N LEU A 89 -22.14 -19.63 10.33
CA LEU A 89 -20.77 -19.84 9.85
C LEU A 89 -19.93 -20.67 10.83
N TYR A 90 -19.92 -20.32 12.12
CA TYR A 90 -19.18 -21.07 13.14
C TYR A 90 -19.69 -22.51 13.23
N ASP A 91 -21.01 -22.71 13.23
CA ASP A 91 -21.62 -24.03 13.22
C ASP A 91 -21.16 -24.81 11.98
N GLN A 92 -21.14 -24.22 10.79
CA GLN A 92 -20.66 -24.89 9.58
C GLN A 92 -19.18 -25.25 9.66
N MET A 93 -18.34 -24.36 10.18
CA MET A 93 -16.91 -24.57 10.33
C MET A 93 -16.63 -25.75 11.27
N GLU A 94 -17.29 -25.80 12.44
CA GLU A 94 -17.13 -26.85 13.44
C GLU A 94 -17.75 -28.19 13.03
N ASN A 95 -18.74 -28.19 12.12
CA ASN A 95 -19.41 -29.39 11.63
C ASN A 95 -18.92 -29.84 10.25
N GLY A 96 -17.60 -29.95 10.07
CA GLY A 96 -16.97 -30.49 8.86
C GLY A 96 -16.57 -29.45 7.81
N GLY A 97 -16.77 -28.16 8.10
CA GLY A 97 -16.44 -27.09 7.17
C GLY A 97 -14.93 -26.91 6.96
N TYR A 98 -14.12 -27.11 8.01
CA TYR A 98 -12.66 -27.06 7.89
C TYR A 98 -12.12 -28.16 6.98
N GLU A 99 -12.62 -29.39 7.13
CA GLU A 99 -12.24 -30.55 6.32
C GLU A 99 -12.69 -30.37 4.88
N ALA A 100 -13.90 -29.84 4.66
CA ALA A 100 -14.40 -29.51 3.33
C ALA A 100 -13.54 -28.45 2.64
N LEU A 101 -13.12 -27.40 3.36
CA LEU A 101 -12.24 -26.36 2.83
C LEU A 101 -10.85 -26.93 2.50
N LEU A 102 -10.28 -27.74 3.39
CA LEU A 102 -8.99 -28.39 3.14
C LEU A 102 -9.06 -29.27 1.89
N HIS A 103 -10.07 -30.14 1.81
CA HIS A 103 -10.27 -31.00 0.64
C HIS A 103 -10.43 -30.17 -0.64
N TYR A 104 -11.17 -29.07 -0.59
CA TYR A 104 -11.28 -28.17 -1.74
C TYR A 104 -9.91 -27.59 -2.14
N LEU A 105 -9.13 -27.05 -1.19
CA LEU A 105 -7.84 -26.42 -1.46
C LEU A 105 -6.78 -27.41 -1.96
N GLU A 106 -6.79 -28.66 -1.47
CA GLU A 106 -5.88 -29.72 -1.95
C GLU A 106 -6.20 -30.16 -3.38
N ASN A 107 -7.46 -30.06 -3.80
CA ASN A 107 -7.92 -30.47 -5.12
C ASN A 107 -8.16 -29.29 -6.08
N TYR A 108 -7.91 -28.05 -5.64
CA TYR A 108 -8.11 -26.88 -6.46
C TYR A 108 -7.02 -26.80 -7.53
N ASP A 109 -7.42 -26.86 -8.80
CA ASP A 109 -6.50 -26.69 -9.91
C ASP A 109 -6.17 -25.21 -10.12
N TYR A 110 -4.93 -24.84 -9.82
CA TYR A 110 -4.39 -23.51 -10.02
C TYR A 110 -3.28 -23.49 -11.09
N SER A 111 -3.17 -24.54 -11.92
CA SER A 111 -2.11 -24.65 -12.94
C SER A 111 -2.10 -23.51 -13.96
N ASP A 112 -3.28 -22.99 -14.31
CA ASP A 112 -3.46 -21.86 -15.21
C ASP A 112 -3.50 -20.49 -14.50
N ILE A 113 -3.27 -20.44 -13.17
CA ILE A 113 -3.37 -19.23 -12.37
C ILE A 113 -1.98 -18.79 -11.90
N ASP A 114 -1.54 -17.62 -12.36
CA ASP A 114 -0.37 -16.97 -11.77
C ASP A 114 -0.75 -16.33 -10.42
N LEU A 115 -0.49 -17.05 -9.33
CA LEU A 115 -0.71 -16.56 -7.96
C LEU A 115 0.14 -15.33 -7.59
N ARG A 116 1.12 -14.95 -8.42
CA ARG A 116 1.91 -13.72 -8.24
C ARG A 116 1.34 -12.54 -9.03
N ALA A 117 0.40 -12.77 -9.94
CA ALA A 117 -0.32 -11.73 -10.65
C ALA A 117 -1.45 -11.21 -9.76
N ILE A 118 -1.14 -10.20 -8.95
CA ILE A 118 -2.11 -9.60 -8.04
C ILE A 118 -3.16 -8.81 -8.83
N PRO A 119 -4.46 -9.06 -8.62
CA PRO A 119 -5.51 -8.31 -9.28
C PRO A 119 -5.53 -6.86 -8.81
N TYR A 120 -5.90 -5.96 -9.71
CA TYR A 120 -6.13 -4.56 -9.37
C TYR A 120 -7.42 -4.40 -8.57
N THR A 121 -7.35 -3.71 -7.43
CA THR A 121 -8.51 -3.41 -6.57
C THR A 121 -8.53 -1.94 -6.20
N SER A 122 -9.72 -1.40 -5.95
CA SER A 122 -9.88 -0.02 -5.46
C SER A 122 -9.15 0.18 -4.13
N ALA A 123 -9.24 -0.79 -3.23
CA ALA A 123 -8.53 -0.78 -1.96
C ALA A 123 -7.00 -0.67 -2.15
N LEU A 124 -6.41 -1.41 -3.09
CA LEU A 124 -4.98 -1.31 -3.40
C LEU A 124 -4.63 0.06 -3.99
N LEU A 125 -5.50 0.64 -4.84
CA LEU A 125 -5.30 2.00 -5.35
C LEU A 125 -5.28 3.01 -4.20
N GLU A 126 -6.19 2.91 -3.24
CA GLU A 126 -6.22 3.80 -2.07
C GLU A 126 -4.93 3.69 -1.25
N GLN A 127 -4.44 2.47 -1.00
CA GLN A 127 -3.14 2.28 -0.34
C GLN A 127 -1.98 2.94 -1.12
N LYS A 128 -2.03 2.93 -2.46
CA LYS A 128 -1.05 3.62 -3.31
C LYS A 128 -1.14 5.13 -3.17
N ILE A 129 -2.34 5.69 -3.14
CA ILE A 129 -2.59 7.12 -2.95
C ILE A 129 -2.05 7.57 -1.59
N TYR A 130 -2.33 6.82 -0.52
CA TYR A 130 -1.80 7.10 0.82
C TYR A 130 -0.27 7.03 0.89
N SER A 131 0.35 6.21 0.05
CA SER A 131 1.79 6.03 -0.02
C SER A 131 2.50 7.02 -0.95
N LEU A 132 1.78 7.95 -1.59
CA LEU A 132 2.39 8.93 -2.49
C LEU A 132 3.37 9.85 -1.75
N GLY A 133 4.52 10.09 -2.38
CA GLY A 133 5.44 11.13 -1.93
C GLY A 133 4.82 12.53 -2.08
N PRO A 134 5.37 13.55 -1.39
CA PRO A 134 4.78 14.90 -1.35
C PRO A 134 4.48 15.51 -2.74
N VAL A 135 5.42 15.39 -3.69
CA VAL A 135 5.25 15.93 -5.05
C VAL A 135 4.17 15.18 -5.83
N ALA A 136 4.14 13.85 -5.71
CA ALA A 136 3.14 13.02 -6.38
C ALA A 136 1.74 13.26 -5.80
N LYS A 137 1.65 13.47 -4.48
CA LYS A 137 0.40 13.81 -3.79
C LYS A 137 -0.14 15.17 -4.24
N PHE A 138 0.70 16.20 -4.28
CA PHE A 138 0.32 17.50 -4.83
C PHE A 138 -0.19 17.39 -6.27
N TRP A 139 0.52 16.64 -7.11
CA TRP A 139 0.12 16.44 -8.51
C TRP A 139 -1.22 15.70 -8.62
N TYR A 140 -1.42 14.65 -7.81
CA TYR A 140 -2.68 13.93 -7.73
C TYR A 140 -3.84 14.85 -7.32
N GLU A 141 -3.66 15.66 -6.28
CA GLU A 141 -4.67 16.63 -5.82
C GLU A 141 -4.97 17.69 -6.88
N ALA A 142 -3.96 18.16 -7.62
CA ALA A 142 -4.14 19.08 -8.73
C ALA A 142 -4.95 18.45 -9.88
N LEU A 143 -4.66 17.18 -10.22
CA LEU A 143 -5.40 16.39 -11.21
C LEU A 143 -6.87 16.20 -10.82
N GLU A 144 -7.12 15.84 -9.55
CA GLU A 144 -8.47 15.65 -9.01
C GLU A 144 -9.26 16.97 -8.98
N ARG A 145 -8.61 18.07 -8.61
CA ARG A 145 -9.21 19.41 -8.57
C ARG A 145 -9.42 20.01 -9.97
N GLY A 146 -8.62 19.59 -10.96
CA GLY A 146 -8.63 20.11 -12.32
C GLY A 146 -7.87 21.43 -12.51
N THR A 147 -6.95 21.75 -11.59
CA THR A 147 -6.22 23.04 -11.58
C THR A 147 -5.00 22.98 -10.66
N ILE A 148 -3.96 23.76 -10.96
CA ILE A 148 -2.69 23.74 -10.24
C ILE A 148 -2.73 24.61 -8.98
N GLY A 149 -3.45 25.74 -9.02
CA GLY A 149 -3.56 26.69 -7.90
C GLY A 149 -4.95 26.75 -7.26
N PRO A 150 -5.08 27.31 -6.05
CA PRO A 150 -6.37 27.50 -5.38
C PRO A 150 -7.28 28.51 -6.11
N ASP A 151 -6.69 29.48 -6.82
CA ASP A 151 -7.41 30.59 -7.47
C ASP A 151 -7.66 30.39 -8.98
N GLU A 152 -7.22 29.26 -9.53
CA GLU A 152 -7.36 28.95 -10.95
C GLU A 152 -8.56 28.02 -11.19
N TYR A 153 -9.41 28.37 -12.16
CA TYR A 153 -10.63 27.61 -12.50
C TYR A 153 -10.43 26.56 -13.61
N SER A 154 -9.21 26.44 -14.14
CA SER A 154 -8.87 25.54 -15.25
C SER A 154 -7.37 25.30 -15.35
N TRP A 155 -6.97 24.21 -16.01
CA TRP A 155 -5.57 23.95 -16.36
C TRP A 155 -4.96 25.09 -17.19
N PRO A 156 -3.88 25.73 -16.73
CA PRO A 156 -3.22 26.77 -17.50
C PRO A 156 -2.33 26.17 -18.60
N ASP A 157 -2.28 26.82 -19.76
CA ASP A 157 -1.32 26.47 -20.83
C ASP A 157 0.13 26.77 -20.43
N PHE A 158 0.32 27.77 -19.57
CA PHE A 158 1.62 28.20 -19.05
C PHE A 158 1.49 28.51 -17.56
N VAL A 159 2.43 27.99 -16.77
CA VAL A 159 2.54 28.32 -15.35
C VAL A 159 3.92 28.89 -15.06
N VAL A 160 3.97 29.96 -14.27
CA VAL A 160 5.23 30.50 -13.78
C VAL A 160 5.83 29.52 -12.78
N LYS A 161 7.13 29.24 -12.89
CA LYS A 161 7.80 28.24 -12.03
C LYS A 161 7.73 28.59 -10.55
N ASP A 162 7.78 29.87 -10.22
CA ASP A 162 7.67 30.35 -8.85
C ASP A 162 6.24 30.22 -8.32
N ASP A 163 5.21 30.50 -9.12
CA ASP A 163 3.80 30.32 -8.71
C ASP A 163 3.47 28.84 -8.50
N LEU A 164 3.97 27.96 -9.39
CA LEU A 164 3.85 26.51 -9.25
C LEU A 164 4.52 26.01 -7.97
N ARG A 165 5.67 26.59 -7.60
CA ARG A 165 6.35 26.30 -6.33
C ARG A 165 5.50 26.74 -5.16
N ASP A 166 4.96 27.95 -5.21
CA ASP A 166 4.25 28.53 -4.09
C ASP A 166 2.95 27.76 -3.83
N SER A 167 2.24 27.35 -4.88
CA SER A 167 1.10 26.43 -4.78
C SER A 167 1.48 25.08 -4.15
N TYR A 168 2.61 24.48 -4.56
CA TYR A 168 3.12 23.25 -3.93
C TYR A 168 3.44 23.46 -2.44
N CYS A 169 4.14 24.55 -2.09
CA CYS A 169 4.52 24.87 -0.71
C CYS A 169 3.29 25.11 0.17
N GLU A 170 2.26 25.74 -0.38
CA GLU A 170 0.99 25.99 0.30
C GLU A 170 0.25 24.67 0.56
N SER A 171 0.11 23.81 -0.45
CA SER A 171 -0.48 22.46 -0.32
C SER A 171 0.29 21.57 0.68
N ALA A 172 1.63 21.61 0.65
CA ALA A 172 2.49 20.79 1.51
C ALA A 172 2.67 21.35 2.96
N GLY A 173 2.18 22.56 3.25
CA GLY A 173 2.26 23.19 4.57
C GLY A 173 3.68 23.25 5.15
N LYS A 174 3.84 22.98 6.46
CA LYS A 174 5.16 23.01 7.15
C LYS A 174 6.17 21.99 6.58
N ALA A 175 5.72 20.93 5.92
CA ALA A 175 6.59 19.93 5.30
C ALA A 175 7.21 20.43 3.97
N GLY A 176 6.54 21.35 3.27
CA GLY A 176 7.06 22.00 2.06
C GLY A 176 8.19 23.00 2.34
N GLN A 177 8.14 23.72 3.46
CA GLN A 177 9.08 24.81 3.79
C GLN A 177 10.52 24.36 4.07
N GLY A 178 10.75 23.07 4.37
CA GLY A 178 12.08 22.52 4.65
C GLY A 178 12.80 21.90 3.45
N TYR A 179 12.17 21.82 2.27
CA TYR A 179 12.65 21.01 1.15
C TYR A 179 13.77 21.70 0.36
N LYS A 180 15.00 21.65 0.88
CA LYS A 180 16.20 22.27 0.26
C LYS A 180 16.59 21.69 -1.13
N GLY A 181 15.96 20.61 -1.59
CA GLY A 181 16.21 19.97 -2.90
C GLY A 181 15.15 20.19 -3.98
N TRP A 182 14.19 21.11 -3.77
CA TRP A 182 12.93 21.14 -4.53
C TRP A 182 13.12 21.33 -6.04
N GLN A 183 13.96 22.26 -6.51
CA GLN A 183 14.05 22.56 -7.96
C GLN A 183 14.43 21.34 -8.79
N THR A 184 15.32 20.49 -8.26
CA THR A 184 15.82 19.33 -8.98
C THR A 184 14.88 18.14 -8.84
N GLU A 185 14.34 17.88 -7.64
CA GLU A 185 13.48 16.71 -7.41
C GLU A 185 12.04 16.94 -7.90
N PHE A 186 11.47 18.11 -7.65
CA PHE A 186 10.14 18.50 -8.14
C PHE A 186 10.11 18.55 -9.67
N GLY A 187 11.11 19.20 -10.29
CA GLY A 187 11.21 19.27 -11.75
C GLY A 187 11.39 17.89 -12.39
N LYS A 188 12.21 17.01 -11.80
CA LYS A 188 12.36 15.63 -12.26
C LYS A 188 11.07 14.82 -12.12
N ALA A 189 10.40 14.93 -10.98
CA ALA A 189 9.14 14.24 -10.73
C ALA A 189 8.03 14.73 -11.68
N LEU A 190 7.92 16.04 -11.91
CA LEU A 190 6.97 16.59 -12.86
C LEU A 190 7.25 16.15 -14.30
N ASN A 191 8.51 16.12 -14.74
CA ASN A 191 8.84 15.58 -16.06
C ASN A 191 8.49 14.09 -16.18
N GLN A 192 8.55 13.34 -15.08
CA GLN A 192 8.12 11.94 -15.07
C GLN A 192 6.60 11.82 -15.17
N PHE A 193 5.84 12.66 -14.44
CA PHE A 193 4.38 12.62 -14.41
C PHE A 193 3.74 13.26 -15.66
N CYS A 194 4.40 14.27 -16.23
CA CYS A 194 3.99 15.00 -17.41
C CYS A 194 5.19 15.17 -18.38
N PRO A 195 5.54 14.12 -19.16
CA PRO A 195 6.70 14.14 -20.06
C PRO A 195 6.63 15.19 -21.16
N GLY A 196 5.44 15.71 -21.46
CA GLY A 196 5.22 16.75 -22.47
C GLY A 196 5.51 18.18 -21.99
N ILE A 197 5.84 18.38 -20.71
CA ILE A 197 6.08 19.73 -20.18
C ILE A 197 7.35 20.33 -20.78
N GLN A 198 7.27 21.60 -21.20
CA GLN A 198 8.38 22.32 -21.81
C GLN A 198 8.73 23.57 -21.00
N SER A 199 10.02 23.78 -20.74
CA SER A 199 10.49 25.03 -20.13
C SER A 199 10.73 26.07 -21.22
N LYS A 200 9.88 27.10 -21.28
CA LYS A 200 10.12 28.29 -22.09
C LYS A 200 10.85 29.34 -21.24
N ARG A 201 11.90 29.96 -21.81
CA ARG A 201 12.60 31.10 -21.21
C ARG A 201 12.02 32.40 -21.74
#